data_AF-A0A956A6X9-F1
#
_entry.id   AF-A0A956A6X9-F1
#
_cell.length_a   1.000
_cell.length_b   1.000
_cell.length_c   1.000
_cell.angle_alpha   90.00
_cell.angle_beta   90.00
_cell.angle_gamma   90.00
#
_symmetry.space_group_name_H-M   'P 1'
#
loop_
_entity.id
_entity.type
_entity.pdbx_description
1 polymer ?
#
loop_
_entity_poly.entity_id
_entity_poly.type
_entity_poly.pdbx_seq_one_letter_code
_entity_poly.pdbx_strand_id
1 'polypeptide(L)'
;MRSRLADAGARVVVALGLGLAMTLLAPGSAAAETPLTIDVNPWSTPARFAQASLDAARGEGIVAHLGLTEAQRLATQVPGGLAALRSLAEQLTARSRVPWLRGEARGTLMALAAVDDPAAARRLSAEAGVLATGRVMGPLPGVGAGEDAPPEPSADTDSDGRWRPFTDATLAGELDLGDLLGGSTGDVHAWIEVYFEAKKPVEALVDLGTNGPSAAWLDGKPLFASSVERPLSDWQETTPVALGKGVHRLLLRVGHATEAPAAMLRLIDANGLLPAGVTVLALDAGPPDALYAGFGPAKRLPPALRAMAGDDPELVGHLGLFVTETPRSDRRAATALEAALAKGPETPELLYLLARAEV
;
A
#
# COMPACT_ATOMS: atom_id res chain seq x y z
N MET A 1 -24.29 33.40 5.54
CA MET A 1 -25.68 32.89 5.49
C MET A 1 -25.83 31.73 4.51
N ARG A 2 -25.25 31.80 3.29
CA ARG A 2 -25.21 30.67 2.34
C ARG A 2 -24.45 29.42 2.85
N SER A 3 -23.36 29.57 3.61
CA SER A 3 -22.65 28.40 4.18
C SER A 3 -23.43 27.67 5.27
N ARG A 4 -24.22 28.38 6.08
CA ARG A 4 -25.06 27.76 7.13
C ARG A 4 -26.27 26.99 6.57
N LEU A 5 -26.75 27.36 5.37
CA LEU A 5 -27.83 26.66 4.68
C LEU A 5 -27.33 25.41 3.95
N ALA A 6 -26.10 25.43 3.42
CA ALA A 6 -25.45 24.23 2.87
C ALA A 6 -25.14 23.20 3.99
N ASP A 7 -24.68 23.68 5.14
CA ASP A 7 -24.42 22.85 6.32
C ASP A 7 -25.71 22.23 6.91
N ALA A 8 -26.81 22.99 6.92
CA ALA A 8 -28.11 22.49 7.35
C ALA A 8 -28.71 21.48 6.34
N GLY A 9 -28.54 21.72 5.04
CA GLY A 9 -28.99 20.81 3.98
C GLY A 9 -28.27 19.47 4.00
N ALA A 10 -26.94 19.47 4.18
CA ALA A 10 -26.16 18.25 4.33
C ALA A 10 -26.61 17.45 5.56
N ARG A 11 -26.76 18.08 6.73
CA ARG A 11 -27.20 17.42 7.97
C ARG A 11 -28.59 16.78 7.87
N VAL A 12 -29.51 17.36 7.11
CA VAL A 12 -30.87 16.81 6.89
C VAL A 12 -30.85 15.58 5.97
N VAL A 13 -30.06 15.60 4.90
CA VAL A 13 -29.89 14.45 3.99
C VAL A 13 -29.21 13.28 4.73
N VAL A 14 -28.27 13.59 5.61
CA VAL A 14 -27.55 12.61 6.43
C VAL A 14 -28.45 11.95 7.49
N ALA A 15 -29.25 12.75 8.20
CA ALA A 15 -30.22 12.24 9.18
C ALA A 15 -31.33 11.40 8.53
N LEU A 16 -31.73 11.74 7.30
CA LEU A 16 -32.69 10.96 6.52
C LEU A 16 -32.07 9.65 6.01
N GLY A 17 -30.83 9.65 5.53
CA GLY A 17 -30.14 8.41 5.09
C GLY A 17 -29.90 7.42 6.23
N LEU A 18 -29.45 7.91 7.40
CA LEU A 18 -29.26 7.08 8.60
C LEU A 18 -30.59 6.64 9.20
N GLY A 19 -31.58 7.54 9.25
CA GLY A 19 -32.94 7.23 9.70
C GLY A 19 -33.61 6.19 8.81
N LEU A 20 -33.46 6.29 7.48
CA LEU A 20 -34.03 5.34 6.52
C LEU A 20 -33.32 3.98 6.60
N ALA A 21 -31.98 3.95 6.68
CA ALA A 21 -31.23 2.71 6.87
C ALA A 21 -31.60 2.02 8.20
N MET A 22 -31.73 2.78 9.29
CA MET A 22 -32.15 2.25 10.59
C MET A 22 -33.61 1.78 10.59
N THR A 23 -34.49 2.44 9.84
CA THR A 23 -35.92 2.06 9.73
C THR A 23 -36.12 0.86 8.79
N LEU A 24 -35.27 0.69 7.78
CA LEU A 24 -35.30 -0.45 6.85
C LEU A 24 -34.62 -1.70 7.42
N LEU A 25 -33.69 -1.54 8.37
CA LEU A 25 -33.01 -2.64 9.05
C LEU A 25 -33.66 -3.06 10.38
N ALA A 26 -34.71 -2.36 10.84
CA ALA A 26 -35.48 -2.75 12.01
C ALA A 26 -36.36 -3.98 11.69
N PRO A 27 -36.29 -5.08 12.47
CA PRO A 27 -37.12 -6.25 12.24
C PRO A 27 -38.61 -5.90 12.41
N GLY A 28 -39.40 -6.05 11.32
CA GLY A 28 -40.84 -5.79 11.29
C GLY A 28 -41.30 -4.51 10.55
N SER A 29 -40.41 -3.80 9.86
CA SER A 29 -40.73 -2.59 9.11
C SER A 29 -41.49 -2.87 7.80
N ALA A 30 -42.69 -2.29 7.65
CA ALA A 30 -43.55 -2.41 6.45
C ALA A 30 -43.20 -1.43 5.31
N ALA A 31 -42.04 -0.77 5.36
CA ALA A 31 -41.69 0.36 4.49
C ALA A 31 -41.08 -0.03 3.12
N ALA A 32 -41.27 -1.26 2.64
CA ALA A 32 -40.54 -1.79 1.48
C ALA A 32 -41.07 -1.38 0.08
N GLU A 33 -42.17 -0.64 -0.05
CA GLU A 33 -42.89 -0.53 -1.35
C GLU A 33 -42.98 0.86 -1.99
N THR A 34 -42.26 1.89 -1.53
CA THR A 34 -42.31 3.22 -2.19
C THR A 34 -41.02 3.54 -2.95
N PRO A 35 -41.05 3.74 -4.29
CA PRO A 35 -39.88 4.18 -5.03
C PRO A 35 -39.61 5.65 -4.72
N LEU A 36 -38.40 5.94 -4.24
CA LEU A 36 -37.95 7.28 -3.88
C LEU A 36 -37.12 7.87 -5.03
N THR A 37 -37.45 9.09 -5.46
CA THR A 37 -36.65 9.84 -6.43
C THR A 37 -35.75 10.82 -5.67
N ILE A 38 -34.43 10.76 -5.87
CA ILE A 38 -33.44 11.66 -5.27
C ILE A 38 -32.88 12.56 -6.36
N ASP A 39 -32.90 13.87 -6.13
CA ASP A 39 -32.35 14.89 -7.04
C ASP A 39 -30.90 15.24 -6.62
N VAL A 40 -29.97 15.29 -7.57
CA VAL A 40 -28.53 15.28 -7.27
C VAL A 40 -27.75 16.40 -8.00
N ASN A 41 -26.85 17.07 -7.29
CA ASN A 41 -26.08 18.23 -7.73
C ASN A 41 -24.83 17.83 -8.58
N PRO A 42 -24.60 18.41 -9.78
CA PRO A 42 -23.73 17.81 -10.81
C PRO A 42 -22.20 18.13 -10.80
N TRP A 43 -21.58 18.56 -9.69
CA TRP A 43 -20.20 19.10 -9.75
C TRP A 43 -19.09 18.37 -8.94
N SER A 44 -19.15 17.03 -8.77
CA SER A 44 -17.99 16.25 -8.32
C SER A 44 -17.95 14.84 -8.91
N THR A 45 -16.85 14.52 -9.61
CA THR A 45 -16.38 13.20 -10.09
C THR A 45 -17.39 12.33 -10.89
N PRO A 46 -17.43 12.46 -12.24
CA PRO A 46 -18.52 11.91 -13.07
C PRO A 46 -18.62 10.37 -13.16
N ALA A 47 -17.51 9.62 -13.05
CA ALA A 47 -17.53 8.18 -13.33
C ALA A 47 -17.94 7.31 -12.14
N ARG A 48 -17.46 7.64 -10.93
CA ARG A 48 -17.84 6.94 -9.68
C ARG A 48 -19.28 7.26 -9.29
N PHE A 49 -19.74 8.47 -9.61
CA PHE A 49 -21.10 8.94 -9.32
C PHE A 49 -22.17 8.21 -10.13
N ALA A 50 -21.95 8.00 -11.43
CA ALA A 50 -22.90 7.27 -12.28
C ALA A 50 -23.01 5.78 -11.88
N GLN A 51 -21.89 5.16 -11.53
CA GLN A 51 -21.86 3.75 -11.11
C GLN A 51 -22.46 3.55 -9.71
N ALA A 52 -22.10 4.41 -8.74
CA ALA A 52 -22.69 4.37 -7.40
C ALA A 52 -24.21 4.65 -7.39
N SER A 53 -24.70 5.49 -8.32
CA SER A 53 -26.13 5.74 -8.50
C SER A 53 -26.87 4.54 -9.10
N LEU A 54 -26.22 3.77 -9.99
CA LEU A 54 -26.74 2.51 -10.53
C LEU A 54 -26.76 1.39 -9.48
N ASP A 55 -25.76 1.34 -8.60
CA ASP A 55 -25.69 0.35 -7.52
C ASP A 55 -26.60 0.72 -6.32
N ALA A 56 -26.90 2.01 -6.12
CA ALA A 56 -27.91 2.47 -5.15
C ALA A 56 -29.33 2.00 -5.46
N ALA A 57 -29.65 1.78 -6.73
CA ALA A 57 -30.94 1.19 -7.15
C ALA A 57 -31.10 -0.29 -6.74
N ARG A 58 -30.05 -0.94 -6.18
CA ARG A 58 -30.04 -2.36 -5.77
C ARG A 58 -29.90 -2.57 -4.26
N GLY A 59 -30.03 -1.52 -3.43
CA GLY A 59 -30.03 -1.62 -1.96
C GLY A 59 -28.66 -1.54 -1.28
N GLU A 60 -27.55 -1.40 -2.04
CA GLU A 60 -26.19 -1.30 -1.48
C GLU A 60 -25.69 0.16 -1.31
N GLY A 61 -26.40 1.16 -1.85
CA GLY A 61 -25.80 2.48 -2.12
C GLY A 61 -25.98 3.63 -1.12
N ILE A 62 -26.72 3.48 -0.01
CA ILE A 62 -26.89 4.62 0.93
C ILE A 62 -25.64 4.83 1.81
N VAL A 63 -24.87 3.77 2.07
CA VAL A 63 -23.67 3.84 2.95
C VAL A 63 -22.48 4.52 2.25
N ALA A 64 -22.44 4.49 0.91
CA ALA A 64 -21.36 5.10 0.14
C ALA A 64 -21.36 6.64 0.22
N HIS A 65 -22.49 7.29 0.55
CA HIS A 65 -22.61 8.74 0.43
C HIS A 65 -22.15 9.53 1.65
N LEU A 66 -22.19 8.93 2.84
CA LEU A 66 -21.85 9.66 4.07
C LEU A 66 -20.35 9.68 4.39
N GLY A 67 -19.57 8.78 3.80
CA GLY A 67 -18.26 8.46 4.36
C GLY A 67 -18.43 7.82 5.73
N LEU A 68 -17.73 6.73 5.98
CA LEU A 68 -17.90 5.99 7.23
C LEU A 68 -17.48 6.80 8.46
N THR A 69 -16.60 7.78 8.29
CA THR A 69 -16.22 8.77 9.31
C THR A 69 -17.40 9.58 9.83
N GLU A 70 -18.27 10.08 8.95
CA GLU A 70 -19.44 10.86 9.36
C GLU A 70 -20.53 9.95 9.97
N ALA A 71 -20.69 8.74 9.41
CA ALA A 71 -21.56 7.73 9.99
C ALA A 71 -21.15 7.37 11.42
N GLN A 72 -19.85 7.22 11.68
CA GLN A 72 -19.30 6.99 13.01
C GLN A 72 -19.57 8.18 13.93
N ARG A 73 -19.31 9.42 13.47
CA ARG A 73 -19.59 10.64 14.25
C ARG A 73 -21.05 10.69 14.70
N LEU A 74 -21.99 10.37 13.82
CA LEU A 74 -23.42 10.39 14.14
C LEU A 74 -23.85 9.21 14.99
N ALA A 75 -23.27 8.03 14.77
CA ALA A 75 -23.54 6.83 15.56
C ALA A 75 -23.24 7.03 17.05
N THR A 76 -22.28 7.90 17.40
CA THR A 76 -22.01 8.27 18.82
C THR A 76 -23.09 9.15 19.46
N GLN A 77 -23.92 9.81 18.65
CA GLN A 77 -24.95 10.74 19.14
C GLN A 77 -26.30 10.07 19.40
N VAL A 78 -26.46 8.80 19.02
CA VAL A 78 -27.72 8.07 19.07
C VAL A 78 -27.57 6.81 19.94
N PRO A 79 -28.46 6.58 20.92
CA PRO A 79 -28.47 5.32 21.67
C PRO A 79 -28.55 4.10 20.74
N GLY A 80 -27.58 3.19 20.86
CA GLY A 80 -27.48 2.01 19.99
C GLY A 80 -26.89 2.26 18.59
N GLY A 81 -26.54 3.50 18.24
CA GLY A 81 -26.00 3.85 16.92
C GLY A 81 -24.71 3.10 16.57
N LEU A 82 -23.77 2.97 17.53
CA LEU A 82 -22.53 2.22 17.32
C LEU A 82 -22.76 0.73 17.06
N ALA A 83 -23.73 0.11 17.75
CA ALA A 83 -24.06 -1.29 17.54
C ALA A 83 -24.69 -1.53 16.16
N ALA A 84 -25.56 -0.61 15.71
CA ALA A 84 -26.13 -0.65 14.37
C ALA A 84 -25.06 -0.45 13.28
N LEU A 85 -24.15 0.51 13.47
CA LEU A 85 -23.03 0.74 12.55
C LEU A 85 -22.11 -0.48 12.44
N ARG A 86 -21.79 -1.12 13.58
CA ARG A 86 -21.01 -2.37 13.62
C ARG A 86 -21.70 -3.46 12.81
N SER A 87 -22.98 -3.71 13.06
CA SER A 87 -23.75 -4.74 12.35
C SER A 87 -23.81 -4.47 10.84
N LEU A 88 -23.99 -3.22 10.43
CA LEU A 88 -23.99 -2.83 9.03
C LEU A 88 -22.62 -3.07 8.39
N ALA A 89 -21.54 -2.67 9.05
CA ALA A 89 -20.18 -2.89 8.56
C ALA A 89 -19.85 -4.38 8.45
N GLU A 90 -20.24 -5.22 9.43
CA GLU A 90 -20.12 -6.68 9.35
C GLU A 90 -20.85 -7.26 8.13
N GLN A 91 -22.08 -6.80 7.88
CA GLN A 91 -22.86 -7.22 6.72
C GLN A 91 -22.21 -6.81 5.40
N LEU A 92 -21.72 -5.57 5.30
CA LEU A 92 -21.04 -5.09 4.10
C LEU A 92 -19.74 -5.84 3.84
N THR A 93 -18.90 -6.06 4.85
CA THR A 93 -17.68 -6.86 4.73
C THR A 93 -17.98 -8.29 4.28
N ALA A 94 -19.05 -8.91 4.79
CA ALA A 94 -19.42 -10.28 4.47
C ALA A 94 -20.12 -10.45 3.11
N ARG A 95 -20.92 -9.46 2.66
CA ARG A 95 -21.86 -9.64 1.55
C ARG A 95 -21.60 -8.76 0.33
N SER A 96 -20.90 -7.64 0.49
CA SER A 96 -20.69 -6.74 -0.65
C SER A 96 -19.83 -7.41 -1.72
N ARG A 97 -20.23 -7.24 -2.98
CA ARG A 97 -19.45 -7.68 -4.14
C ARG A 97 -18.41 -6.67 -4.59
N VAL A 98 -18.41 -5.49 -3.97
CA VAL A 98 -17.59 -4.35 -4.35
C VAL A 98 -16.37 -4.33 -3.41
N PRO A 99 -15.13 -4.58 -3.91
CA PRO A 99 -13.95 -4.72 -3.05
C PRO A 99 -13.67 -3.50 -2.18
N TRP A 100 -13.73 -2.29 -2.76
CA TRP A 100 -13.46 -1.06 -2.01
C TRP A 100 -14.48 -0.85 -0.87
N LEU A 101 -15.76 -1.18 -1.08
CA LEU A 101 -16.79 -1.06 -0.05
C LEU A 101 -16.56 -2.04 1.11
N ARG A 102 -16.06 -3.25 0.83
CA ARG A 102 -15.64 -4.19 1.89
C ARG A 102 -14.44 -3.65 2.67
N GLY A 103 -13.50 -3.04 1.98
CA GLY A 103 -12.36 -2.33 2.58
C GLY A 103 -12.80 -1.26 3.56
N GLU A 104 -13.63 -0.35 3.08
CA GLU A 104 -14.22 0.75 3.86
C GLU A 104 -14.99 0.22 5.09
N ALA A 105 -15.87 -0.77 4.90
CA ALA A 105 -16.59 -1.40 5.99
C ALA A 105 -15.65 -2.03 7.02
N ARG A 106 -14.56 -2.66 6.58
CA ARG A 106 -13.53 -3.19 7.49
C ARG A 106 -12.78 -2.08 8.22
N GLY A 107 -12.48 -0.96 7.54
CA GLY A 107 -11.99 0.29 8.14
C GLY A 107 -12.82 0.72 9.34
N THR A 108 -14.14 0.69 9.18
CA THR A 108 -15.09 1.00 10.25
C THR A 108 -15.04 -0.02 11.38
N LEU A 109 -15.01 -1.31 11.06
CA LEU A 109 -14.90 -2.36 12.09
C LEU A 109 -13.60 -2.22 12.90
N MET A 110 -12.49 -1.85 12.25
CA MET A 110 -11.23 -1.55 12.92
C MET A 110 -11.35 -0.36 13.85
N ALA A 111 -11.92 0.75 13.38
CA ALA A 111 -12.12 1.96 14.19
C ALA A 111 -13.03 1.70 15.40
N LEU A 112 -14.12 0.97 15.22
CA LEU A 112 -15.03 0.57 16.30
C LEU A 112 -14.36 -0.41 17.28
N ALA A 113 -13.60 -1.37 16.77
CA ALA A 113 -12.83 -2.29 17.61
C ALA A 113 -11.74 -1.58 18.40
N ALA A 114 -11.12 -0.53 17.87
CA ALA A 114 -10.01 0.17 18.54
C ALA A 114 -10.42 0.78 19.89
N VAL A 115 -11.70 1.13 20.04
CA VAL A 115 -12.27 1.67 21.29
C VAL A 115 -12.49 0.56 22.33
N ASP A 116 -13.05 -0.58 21.90
CA ASP A 116 -13.52 -1.63 22.81
C ASP A 116 -12.48 -2.73 23.06
N ASP A 117 -11.75 -3.13 22.02
CA ASP A 117 -10.75 -4.20 22.00
C ASP A 117 -9.61 -3.86 21.01
N PRO A 118 -8.58 -3.13 21.46
CA PRO A 118 -7.42 -2.78 20.63
C PRO A 118 -6.71 -3.98 20.01
N ALA A 119 -6.75 -5.15 20.65
CA ALA A 119 -6.17 -6.37 20.10
C ALA A 119 -7.01 -6.90 18.93
N ALA A 120 -8.35 -6.84 19.00
CA ALA A 120 -9.22 -7.12 17.86
C ALA A 120 -8.98 -6.15 16.70
N ALA A 121 -8.82 -4.87 16.97
CA ALA A 121 -8.51 -3.89 15.92
C ALA A 121 -7.20 -4.21 15.19
N ARG A 122 -6.14 -4.58 15.92
CA ARG A 122 -4.87 -5.01 15.32
C ARG A 122 -5.02 -6.29 14.48
N ARG A 123 -5.82 -7.26 14.94
CA ARG A 123 -6.14 -8.47 14.16
C ARG A 123 -6.86 -8.12 12.87
N LEU A 124 -7.88 -7.27 12.94
CA LEU A 124 -8.63 -6.81 11.76
C LEU A 124 -7.75 -6.04 10.76
N SER A 125 -6.79 -5.24 11.26
CA SER A 125 -5.80 -4.53 10.44
C SER A 125 -4.88 -5.49 9.71
N ALA A 126 -4.33 -6.48 10.42
CA ALA A 126 -3.53 -7.54 9.80
C ALA A 126 -4.32 -8.34 8.77
N GLU A 127 -5.58 -8.68 9.07
CA GLU A 127 -6.49 -9.36 8.13
C GLU A 127 -6.82 -8.49 6.92
N ALA A 128 -6.90 -7.18 7.08
CA ALA A 128 -7.10 -6.22 5.98
C ALA A 128 -5.86 -6.04 5.10
N GLY A 129 -4.78 -6.79 5.35
CA GLY A 129 -3.56 -6.73 4.56
C GLY A 129 -2.74 -5.47 4.80
N VAL A 130 -2.97 -4.75 5.89
CA VAL A 130 -2.21 -3.54 6.23
C VAL A 130 -0.74 -3.89 6.44
N LEU A 131 0.12 -3.19 5.72
CA LEU A 131 1.57 -3.32 5.80
C LEU A 131 2.12 -2.42 6.92
N ALA A 132 1.79 -2.77 8.16
CA ALA A 132 2.03 -1.92 9.34
C ALA A 132 3.49 -1.86 9.84
N THR A 133 4.35 -2.72 9.30
CA THR A 133 5.76 -2.81 9.70
C THR A 133 6.65 -2.76 8.48
N GLY A 134 7.75 -2.02 8.59
CA GLY A 134 8.69 -1.88 7.49
C GLY A 134 9.85 -0.99 7.89
N ARG A 135 10.48 -0.38 6.90
CA ARG A 135 11.45 0.68 7.11
C ARG A 135 11.13 1.89 6.26
N VAL A 136 11.58 3.03 6.76
CA VAL A 136 11.49 4.31 6.07
C VAL A 136 12.87 4.94 5.98
N MET A 137 13.15 5.57 4.85
CA MET A 137 14.35 6.37 4.63
C MET A 137 13.94 7.75 4.10
N GLY A 138 14.54 8.80 4.64
CA GLY A 138 14.20 10.18 4.33
C GLY A 138 14.30 11.09 5.57
N PRO A 139 13.84 12.35 5.49
CA PRO A 139 13.45 13.02 4.26
C PRO A 139 14.69 13.23 3.41
N LEU A 140 14.60 12.91 2.12
CA LEU A 140 15.68 13.14 1.16
C LEU A 140 15.35 14.38 0.34
N PRO A 141 16.34 15.25 0.05
CA PRO A 141 16.11 16.41 -0.79
C PRO A 141 15.76 15.97 -2.22
N GLY A 142 14.88 16.73 -2.86
CA GLY A 142 14.61 16.61 -4.29
C GLY A 142 13.14 16.37 -4.61
N VAL A 143 12.69 17.03 -5.67
CA VAL A 143 11.35 16.92 -6.25
C VAL A 143 11.21 15.67 -7.11
N GLY A 144 9.99 15.16 -7.16
CA GLY A 144 9.53 14.26 -8.20
C GLY A 144 9.74 12.80 -7.89
N ALA A 145 8.79 12.19 -7.18
CA ALA A 145 8.62 10.73 -7.10
C ALA A 145 7.80 10.16 -8.29
N GLY A 146 7.78 10.87 -9.42
CA GLY A 146 7.07 10.46 -10.65
C GLY A 146 7.84 9.45 -11.50
N GLU A 147 7.45 9.32 -12.77
CA GLU A 147 7.96 8.30 -13.71
C GLU A 147 9.49 8.31 -13.90
N ASP A 148 10.14 9.45 -13.70
CA ASP A 148 11.60 9.62 -13.84
C ASP A 148 12.37 9.31 -12.54
N ALA A 149 11.71 8.78 -11.51
CA ALA A 149 12.35 8.40 -10.27
C ALA A 149 13.39 7.27 -10.50
N PRO A 150 14.63 7.39 -9.99
CA PRO A 150 15.56 6.27 -10.01
C PRO A 150 14.97 5.10 -9.22
N PRO A 151 15.21 3.84 -9.64
CA PRO A 151 14.51 2.68 -9.12
C PRO A 151 14.84 2.35 -7.66
N GLU A 152 16.07 2.61 -7.21
CA GLU A 152 16.47 2.39 -5.81
C GLU A 152 17.50 3.44 -5.36
N PRO A 153 17.46 3.86 -4.10
CA PRO A 153 18.56 4.57 -3.47
C PRO A 153 19.72 3.59 -3.25
N SER A 154 20.96 3.99 -3.59
CA SER A 154 22.14 3.19 -3.27
C SER A 154 22.26 3.01 -1.75
N ALA A 155 22.74 1.85 -1.32
CA ALA A 155 22.92 1.51 0.09
C ALA A 155 23.84 2.50 0.85
N ASP A 156 24.67 3.23 0.11
CA ASP A 156 25.71 4.14 0.62
C ASP A 156 25.29 5.62 0.64
N THR A 157 24.01 5.93 0.89
CA THR A 157 23.56 7.34 0.95
C THR A 157 23.78 7.98 2.32
N ASP A 158 24.94 8.63 2.47
CA ASP A 158 25.30 9.53 3.56
C ASP A 158 24.94 10.97 3.12
N SER A 159 24.18 11.82 3.81
CA SER A 159 23.91 12.03 5.24
C SER A 159 22.49 12.64 5.40
N ASP A 160 21.47 12.08 6.03
CA ASP A 160 21.37 11.00 7.03
C ASP A 160 20.33 9.93 6.60
N GLY A 161 20.38 9.52 5.31
CA GLY A 161 19.47 8.59 4.61
C GLY A 161 19.51 7.14 5.09
N ARG A 162 19.42 6.90 6.40
CA ARG A 162 19.37 5.56 6.96
C ARG A 162 17.95 5.02 6.97
N TRP A 163 17.83 3.75 6.61
CA TRP A 163 16.62 2.98 6.85
C TRP A 163 16.35 2.89 8.35
N ARG A 164 15.19 3.39 8.77
CA ARG A 164 14.69 3.33 10.15
C ARG A 164 13.47 2.42 10.19
N PRO A 165 13.38 1.48 11.13
CA PRO A 165 12.18 0.66 11.26
C PRO A 165 10.99 1.56 11.62
N PHE A 166 9.81 1.18 11.14
CA PHE A 166 8.55 1.70 11.65
C PHE A 166 7.65 0.53 12.06
N THR A 167 6.94 0.73 13.17
CA THR A 167 5.90 -0.18 13.70
C THR A 167 4.58 0.55 13.93
N ASP A 168 4.54 1.83 13.59
CA ASP A 168 3.55 2.79 14.10
C ASP A 168 2.59 3.26 13.00
N ALA A 169 2.40 2.46 11.94
CA ALA A 169 1.30 2.71 11.03
C ALA A 169 -0.01 2.67 11.81
N THR A 170 -0.94 3.57 11.49
CA THR A 170 -2.27 3.56 12.10
C THR A 170 -2.96 2.22 11.80
N LEU A 171 -4.06 1.93 12.50
CA LEU A 171 -4.86 0.73 12.21
C LEU A 171 -5.37 0.67 10.77
N ALA A 172 -5.55 1.83 10.13
CA ALA A 172 -5.92 1.92 8.72
C ALA A 172 -4.73 1.72 7.76
N GLY A 173 -3.50 1.68 8.29
CA GLY A 173 -2.27 1.58 7.52
C GLY A 173 -1.69 2.92 7.09
N GLU A 174 -2.18 4.02 7.67
CA GLU A 174 -1.61 5.35 7.42
C GLU A 174 -0.27 5.48 8.12
N LEU A 175 0.72 5.91 7.35
CA LEU A 175 2.06 6.22 7.78
C LEU A 175 2.24 7.73 7.64
N ASP A 176 2.19 8.44 8.76
CA ASP A 176 2.54 9.85 8.81
C ASP A 176 4.07 9.97 8.74
N LEU A 177 4.58 10.35 7.57
CA LEU A 177 6.02 10.51 7.39
C LEU A 177 6.49 11.87 7.94
N GLY A 178 5.62 12.82 8.20
CA GLY A 178 6.00 14.09 8.82
C GLY A 178 6.68 13.86 10.17
N ASP A 179 6.03 13.10 11.03
CA ASP A 179 6.56 12.75 12.35
C ASP A 179 7.82 11.87 12.26
N LEU A 180 7.80 10.87 11.36
CA LEU A 180 8.95 9.96 11.18
C LEU A 180 10.18 10.65 10.59
N LEU A 181 9.98 11.72 9.85
CA LEU A 181 11.02 12.44 9.11
C LEU A 181 11.36 13.81 9.73
N GLY A 182 10.87 14.10 10.93
CA GLY A 182 11.24 15.29 11.70
C GLY A 182 10.62 16.60 11.21
N GLY A 183 9.45 16.53 10.55
CA GLY A 183 8.65 17.70 10.18
C GLY A 183 9.24 18.58 9.08
N SER A 184 10.13 18.02 8.25
CA SER A 184 10.74 18.76 7.14
C SER A 184 9.68 19.21 6.13
N THR A 185 9.50 20.53 6.01
CA THR A 185 8.66 21.15 4.98
C THR A 185 9.51 21.56 3.79
N GLY A 186 9.10 21.19 2.56
CA GLY A 186 9.78 21.56 1.32
C GLY A 186 9.79 20.41 0.31
N ASP A 187 10.60 20.55 -0.74
CA ASP A 187 10.78 19.54 -1.80
C ASP A 187 11.54 18.32 -1.29
N VAL A 188 10.82 17.46 -0.57
CA VAL A 188 11.36 16.24 0.04
C VAL A 188 10.65 15.01 -0.47
N HIS A 189 11.34 13.88 -0.40
CA HIS A 189 10.74 12.58 -0.60
C HIS A 189 11.22 11.57 0.44
N ALA A 190 10.46 10.50 0.56
CA ALA A 190 10.71 9.38 1.44
C ALA A 190 10.64 8.08 0.65
N TRP A 191 11.37 7.09 1.14
CA TRP A 191 11.28 5.73 0.70
C TRP A 191 10.72 4.87 1.82
N ILE A 192 9.80 3.99 1.48
CA ILE A 192 9.19 3.02 2.37
C ILE A 192 9.47 1.64 1.81
N GLU A 193 9.93 0.74 2.66
CA GLU A 193 10.28 -0.63 2.31
C GLU A 193 9.53 -1.60 3.22
N VAL A 194 8.83 -2.55 2.61
CA VAL A 194 8.10 -3.60 3.31
C VAL A 194 8.45 -4.96 2.72
N TYR A 195 8.54 -5.96 3.60
CA TYR A 195 8.70 -7.36 3.22
C TYR A 195 7.48 -8.17 3.60
N PHE A 196 7.13 -9.13 2.75
CA PHE A 196 6.12 -10.14 3.04
C PHE A 196 6.51 -11.46 2.40
N GLU A 197 6.08 -12.58 2.99
CA GLU A 197 6.35 -13.92 2.50
C GLU A 197 5.07 -14.59 2.02
N ALA A 198 5.06 -15.04 0.76
CA ALA A 198 4.06 -15.91 0.19
C ALA A 198 4.51 -17.38 0.29
N LYS A 199 3.79 -18.20 1.06
CA LYS A 199 4.08 -19.63 1.24
C LYS A 199 3.79 -20.48 0.00
N LYS A 200 3.00 -19.94 -0.94
CA LYS A 200 2.58 -20.53 -2.21
C LYS A 200 2.35 -19.42 -3.23
N PRO A 201 2.33 -19.72 -4.54
CA PRO A 201 1.93 -18.75 -5.55
C PRO A 201 0.52 -18.19 -5.26
N VAL A 202 0.34 -16.88 -5.39
CA VAL A 202 -0.91 -16.20 -5.07
C VAL A 202 -1.12 -14.97 -5.93
N GLU A 203 -2.37 -14.74 -6.35
CA GLU A 203 -2.81 -13.49 -6.96
C GLU A 203 -3.20 -12.51 -5.86
N ALA A 204 -2.69 -11.29 -5.94
CA ALA A 204 -2.94 -10.24 -4.97
C ALA A 204 -3.15 -8.89 -5.68
N LEU A 205 -3.57 -7.90 -4.91
CA LEU A 205 -3.64 -6.50 -5.28
C LEU A 205 -2.76 -5.74 -4.28
N VAL A 206 -1.88 -4.89 -4.80
CA VAL A 206 -1.20 -3.88 -4.01
C VAL A 206 -2.06 -2.64 -4.05
N ASP A 207 -2.53 -2.20 -2.88
CA ASP A 207 -3.33 -1.00 -2.71
C ASP A 207 -2.49 0.09 -2.04
N LEU A 208 -2.38 1.23 -2.71
CA LEU A 208 -1.56 2.37 -2.31
C LEU A 208 -2.41 3.62 -2.20
N GLY A 209 -2.24 4.34 -1.10
CA GLY A 209 -2.68 5.71 -0.92
C GLY A 209 -1.49 6.61 -0.66
N THR A 210 -1.40 7.76 -1.32
CA THR A 210 -0.35 8.76 -1.11
C THR A 210 -0.94 10.16 -1.23
N ASN A 211 -0.36 11.13 -0.52
CA ASN A 211 -0.75 12.54 -0.66
C ASN A 211 0.07 13.32 -1.71
N GLY A 212 0.93 12.65 -2.47
CA GLY A 212 1.81 13.31 -3.43
C GLY A 212 2.29 12.40 -4.56
N PRO A 213 3.18 12.91 -5.44
CA PRO A 213 3.87 12.09 -6.42
C PRO A 213 4.44 10.83 -5.77
N SER A 214 4.34 9.70 -6.45
CA SER A 214 4.78 8.42 -5.90
C SER A 214 5.11 7.40 -6.97
N ALA A 215 6.02 6.49 -6.64
CA ALA A 215 6.39 5.36 -7.49
C ALA A 215 6.64 4.12 -6.62
N ALA A 216 6.24 2.96 -7.10
CA ALA A 216 6.36 1.71 -6.38
C ALA A 216 7.04 0.64 -7.23
N TRP A 217 7.81 -0.23 -6.58
CA TRP A 217 8.50 -1.36 -7.17
C TRP A 217 8.22 -2.62 -6.37
N LEU A 218 8.00 -3.73 -7.07
CA LEU A 218 7.88 -5.06 -6.49
C LEU A 218 9.03 -5.94 -7.00
N ASP A 219 9.86 -6.42 -6.07
CA ASP A 219 11.07 -7.20 -6.37
C ASP A 219 11.96 -6.50 -7.43
N GLY A 220 12.16 -5.19 -7.28
CA GLY A 220 12.95 -4.33 -8.16
C GLY A 220 12.28 -4.01 -9.51
N LYS A 221 11.06 -4.51 -9.77
CA LYS A 221 10.32 -4.19 -11.01
C LYS A 221 9.35 -3.04 -10.77
N PRO A 222 9.28 -2.05 -11.67
CA PRO A 222 8.27 -1.00 -11.58
C PRO A 222 6.86 -1.60 -11.52
N LEU A 223 6.10 -1.15 -10.54
CA LEU A 223 4.71 -1.55 -10.30
C LEU A 223 3.77 -0.40 -10.65
N PHE A 224 4.10 0.81 -10.19
CA PHE A 224 3.25 2.00 -10.31
C PHE A 224 4.09 3.28 -10.30
N ALA A 225 3.62 4.33 -10.96
CA ALA A 225 4.17 5.68 -10.87
C ALA A 225 3.07 6.73 -11.11
N SER A 226 3.13 7.84 -10.38
CA SER A 226 2.24 9.00 -10.53
C SER A 226 2.95 10.28 -10.14
N SER A 227 2.73 11.33 -10.92
CA SER A 227 3.23 12.68 -10.66
C SER A 227 2.19 13.60 -10.02
N VAL A 228 1.02 13.07 -9.64
CA VAL A 228 -0.13 13.87 -9.21
C VAL A 228 -0.11 14.11 -7.70
N GLU A 229 -0.16 15.38 -7.29
CA GLU A 229 -0.41 15.80 -5.90
C GLU A 229 -1.92 15.76 -5.62
N ARG A 230 -2.32 15.15 -4.50
CA ARG A 230 -3.73 14.89 -4.14
C ARG A 230 -3.82 14.57 -2.64
N PRO A 231 -4.97 14.75 -1.98
CA PRO A 231 -5.13 14.30 -0.59
C PRO A 231 -4.91 12.80 -0.45
N LEU A 232 -4.39 12.33 0.70
CA LEU A 232 -4.33 10.91 1.02
C LEU A 232 -5.73 10.29 0.99
N SER A 233 -5.88 9.10 0.39
CA SER A 233 -7.14 8.36 0.39
C SER A 233 -6.85 6.86 0.28
N ASP A 234 -7.74 6.06 0.86
CA ASP A 234 -7.81 4.62 0.61
C ASP A 234 -8.15 4.36 -0.86
N TRP A 235 -7.73 3.20 -1.39
CA TRP A 235 -8.12 2.73 -2.73
C TRP A 235 -7.80 3.71 -3.86
N GLN A 236 -6.76 4.53 -3.70
CA GLN A 236 -6.34 5.46 -4.74
C GLN A 236 -5.74 4.71 -5.93
N GLU A 237 -4.79 3.83 -5.66
CA GLU A 237 -4.04 3.10 -6.67
C GLU A 237 -4.02 1.62 -6.31
N THR A 238 -4.76 0.82 -7.07
CA THR A 238 -4.83 -0.63 -6.84
C THR A 238 -4.26 -1.35 -8.06
N THR A 239 -3.14 -2.04 -7.88
CA THR A 239 -2.45 -2.75 -8.98
C THR A 239 -2.44 -4.26 -8.75
N PRO A 240 -2.92 -5.08 -9.69
CA PRO A 240 -2.85 -6.53 -9.57
C PRO A 240 -1.42 -7.05 -9.71
N VAL A 241 -1.07 -8.02 -8.87
CA VAL A 241 0.25 -8.65 -8.85
C VAL A 241 0.12 -10.17 -8.70
N ALA A 242 1.00 -10.90 -9.39
CA ALA A 242 1.17 -12.33 -9.22
C ALA A 242 2.43 -12.60 -8.42
N LEU A 243 2.27 -13.16 -7.22
CA LEU A 243 3.35 -13.46 -6.31
C LEU A 243 3.77 -14.92 -6.46
N GLY A 244 5.07 -15.16 -6.53
CA GLY A 244 5.63 -16.50 -6.44
C GLY A 244 5.63 -17.02 -5.00
N LYS A 245 6.15 -18.23 -4.79
CA LYS A 245 6.52 -18.66 -3.44
C LYS A 245 7.82 -17.99 -3.04
N GLY A 246 7.86 -17.33 -1.88
CA GLY A 246 9.05 -16.69 -1.34
C GLY A 246 8.73 -15.41 -0.58
N VAL A 247 9.75 -14.74 -0.08
CA VAL A 247 9.66 -13.35 0.36
C VAL A 247 9.53 -12.45 -0.87
N HIS A 248 8.99 -11.27 -0.67
CA HIS A 248 8.83 -10.25 -1.69
C HIS A 248 9.13 -8.91 -1.05
N ARG A 249 9.72 -8.02 -1.83
CA ARG A 249 10.07 -6.66 -1.42
C ARG A 249 9.15 -5.69 -2.14
N LEU A 250 8.39 -4.90 -1.38
CA LEU A 250 7.68 -3.74 -1.90
C LEU A 250 8.43 -2.49 -1.47
N LEU A 251 8.84 -1.70 -2.45
CA LEU A 251 9.51 -0.42 -2.26
C LEU A 251 8.58 0.67 -2.79
N LEU A 252 8.33 1.71 -2.00
CA LEU A 252 7.50 2.85 -2.35
C LEU A 252 8.32 4.13 -2.13
N ARG A 253 8.37 4.99 -3.14
CA ARG A 253 8.84 6.36 -3.03
C ARG A 253 7.64 7.29 -2.98
N VAL A 254 7.59 8.19 -2.01
CA VAL A 254 6.58 9.25 -1.91
C VAL A 254 7.27 10.59 -1.81
N GLY A 255 6.91 11.51 -2.70
CA GLY A 255 7.36 12.89 -2.66
C GLY A 255 6.22 13.83 -2.29
N HIS A 256 6.55 14.96 -1.70
CA HIS A 256 5.58 16.03 -1.47
C HIS A 256 6.28 17.38 -1.50
N ALA A 257 5.60 18.42 -1.99
CA ALA A 257 6.15 19.78 -2.08
C ALA A 257 5.68 20.69 -0.94
N THR A 258 4.40 20.57 -0.54
CA THR A 258 3.75 21.55 0.35
C THR A 258 3.43 21.09 1.78
N GLU A 259 3.24 19.79 2.00
CA GLU A 259 2.91 19.16 3.28
C GLU A 259 3.83 17.97 3.57
N ALA A 260 3.72 17.42 4.78
CA ALA A 260 4.41 16.19 5.14
C ALA A 260 3.94 15.02 4.26
N PRO A 261 4.85 14.21 3.68
CA PRO A 261 4.46 13.01 2.96
C PRO A 261 3.67 12.06 3.86
N ALA A 262 2.65 11.41 3.30
CA ALA A 262 1.90 10.36 3.97
C ALA A 262 1.61 9.23 2.98
N ALA A 263 1.58 8.01 3.49
CA ALA A 263 1.37 6.82 2.68
C ALA A 263 0.45 5.81 3.36
N MET A 264 -0.26 5.04 2.55
CA MET A 264 -1.03 3.87 2.96
C MET A 264 -0.64 2.71 2.06
N LEU A 265 -0.38 1.56 2.67
CA LEU A 265 0.16 0.39 2.00
C LEU A 265 -0.63 -0.85 2.45
N ARG A 266 -1.27 -1.53 1.49
CA ARG A 266 -1.94 -2.81 1.74
C ARG A 266 -1.62 -3.84 0.67
N LEU A 267 -1.58 -5.10 1.08
CA LEU A 267 -1.53 -6.25 0.20
C LEU A 267 -2.75 -7.12 0.46
N ILE A 268 -3.64 -7.18 -0.53
CA ILE A 268 -4.97 -7.78 -0.37
C ILE A 268 -5.31 -8.71 -1.52
N ASP A 269 -6.29 -9.58 -1.32
CA ASP A 269 -6.91 -10.38 -2.36
C ASP A 269 -8.13 -9.62 -2.94
N ALA A 270 -8.86 -10.27 -3.86
CA ALA A 270 -10.10 -9.71 -4.41
C ALA A 270 -11.19 -9.45 -3.34
N ASN A 271 -11.02 -9.97 -2.11
CA ASN A 271 -11.90 -9.79 -0.97
C ASN A 271 -11.49 -8.66 -0.03
N GLY A 272 -10.41 -7.93 -0.33
CA GLY A 272 -9.88 -6.92 0.58
C GLY A 272 -9.29 -7.54 1.85
N LEU A 273 -8.83 -8.78 1.77
CA LEU A 273 -8.18 -9.52 2.84
C LEU A 273 -6.72 -9.82 2.48
N LEU A 274 -5.83 -9.93 3.47
CA LEU A 274 -4.49 -10.47 3.24
C LEU A 274 -4.59 -11.83 2.52
N PRO A 275 -3.93 -12.04 1.37
CA PRO A 275 -4.06 -13.28 0.63
C PRO A 275 -3.66 -14.49 1.47
N ALA A 276 -4.43 -15.58 1.37
CA ALA A 276 -4.22 -16.77 2.18
C ALA A 276 -2.82 -17.38 1.93
N GLY A 277 -2.03 -17.50 3.00
CA GLY A 277 -0.65 -17.99 2.93
C GLY A 277 0.39 -16.89 2.70
N VAL A 278 0.00 -15.61 2.76
CA VAL A 278 0.92 -14.48 2.86
C VAL A 278 1.09 -14.05 4.31
N THR A 279 2.29 -13.63 4.68
CA THR A 279 2.61 -13.09 6.01
C THR A 279 3.47 -11.85 5.85
N VAL A 280 3.07 -10.73 6.47
CA VAL A 280 3.91 -9.53 6.54
C VAL A 280 5.05 -9.78 7.50
N LEU A 281 6.29 -9.47 7.10
CA LEU A 281 7.47 -9.70 7.91
C LEU A 281 7.80 -8.45 8.73
N ALA A 282 7.93 -8.62 10.04
CA ALA A 282 8.44 -7.58 10.92
C ALA A 282 9.95 -7.39 10.69
N LEU A 283 10.39 -6.14 10.59
CA LEU A 283 11.80 -5.78 10.37
C LEU A 283 12.40 -5.21 11.65
N ASP A 284 12.48 -6.04 12.68
CA ASP A 284 12.83 -5.59 14.03
C ASP A 284 14.34 -5.34 14.24
N ALA A 285 15.22 -5.75 13.31
CA ALA A 285 16.67 -5.80 13.58
C ALA A 285 17.61 -5.64 12.37
N GLY A 286 17.33 -4.69 11.47
CA GLY A 286 18.22 -4.36 10.34
C GLY A 286 17.98 -5.20 9.09
N PRO A 287 18.58 -4.83 7.93
CA PRO A 287 18.48 -5.60 6.69
C PRO A 287 18.78 -7.04 7.03
N PRO A 288 17.85 -7.96 6.78
CA PRO A 288 18.17 -9.34 7.02
C PRO A 288 19.07 -9.66 5.83
N ASP A 289 20.37 -9.43 5.95
CA ASP A 289 21.34 -9.80 4.93
C ASP A 289 21.16 -11.29 4.58
N ALA A 290 20.68 -12.09 5.55
CA ALA A 290 20.20 -13.46 5.37
C ALA A 290 18.88 -13.62 4.57
N LEU A 291 17.93 -12.68 4.63
CA LEU A 291 16.75 -12.66 3.76
C LEU A 291 17.12 -12.17 2.35
N TYR A 292 18.01 -11.17 2.19
CA TYR A 292 18.53 -10.77 0.88
C TYR A 292 19.45 -11.83 0.25
N ALA A 293 20.15 -12.66 1.03
CA ALA A 293 20.87 -13.82 0.51
C ALA A 293 19.95 -14.79 -0.28
N GLY A 294 18.65 -14.78 0.04
CA GLY A 294 17.60 -15.46 -0.72
C GLY A 294 16.83 -14.58 -1.73
N PHE A 295 16.90 -13.25 -1.58
CA PHE A 295 16.21 -12.23 -2.36
C PHE A 295 17.18 -11.33 -3.08
N GLY A 296 17.38 -11.71 -4.33
CA GLY A 296 18.26 -11.01 -5.22
C GLY A 296 18.87 -12.01 -6.19
N PRO A 297 19.49 -11.50 -7.25
CA PRO A 297 20.24 -12.28 -8.24
C PRO A 297 21.26 -13.29 -7.69
N ALA A 298 21.58 -13.29 -6.39
CA ALA A 298 22.27 -14.37 -5.68
C ALA A 298 21.67 -15.77 -5.92
N LYS A 299 20.34 -15.89 -6.08
CA LYS A 299 19.69 -17.16 -6.47
C LYS A 299 19.83 -17.51 -7.96
N ARG A 300 20.14 -16.51 -8.79
CA ARG A 300 20.42 -16.64 -10.23
C ARG A 300 21.91 -16.78 -10.55
N LEU A 301 22.80 -16.58 -9.58
CA LEU A 301 24.22 -16.83 -9.76
C LEU A 301 24.39 -18.31 -10.16
N PRO A 302 24.94 -18.58 -11.36
CA PRO A 302 25.35 -19.91 -11.73
C PRO A 302 26.22 -20.54 -10.63
N PRO A 303 26.18 -21.86 -10.42
CA PRO A 303 26.93 -22.54 -9.36
C PRO A 303 28.40 -22.14 -9.28
N ALA A 304 29.03 -21.81 -10.42
CA ALA A 304 30.40 -21.30 -10.50
C ALA A 304 30.58 -19.94 -9.80
N LEU A 305 29.67 -19.00 -10.02
CA LEU A 305 29.71 -17.68 -9.35
C LEU A 305 29.43 -17.78 -7.86
N ARG A 306 28.52 -18.67 -7.45
CA ARG A 306 28.22 -18.90 -6.03
C ARG A 306 29.38 -19.57 -5.30
N ALA A 307 30.05 -20.53 -5.93
CA ALA A 307 31.24 -21.18 -5.36
C ALA A 307 32.42 -20.21 -5.22
N MET A 308 32.51 -19.20 -6.10
CA MET A 308 33.59 -18.21 -6.11
C MET A 308 33.34 -17.06 -5.12
N ALA A 309 32.09 -16.63 -4.96
CA ALA A 309 31.73 -15.64 -3.94
C ALA A 309 31.94 -16.17 -2.50
N GLY A 310 31.98 -17.50 -2.34
CA GLY A 310 32.16 -18.12 -1.03
C GLY A 310 31.06 -17.70 -0.06
N ASP A 311 31.46 -17.35 1.16
CA ASP A 311 30.58 -16.79 2.18
C ASP A 311 30.65 -15.25 2.23
N ASP A 312 31.24 -14.59 1.22
CA ASP A 312 31.38 -13.14 1.17
C ASP A 312 30.06 -12.50 0.68
N PRO A 313 29.28 -11.86 1.57
CA PRO A 313 27.95 -11.36 1.23
C PRO A 313 27.98 -10.14 0.29
N GLU A 314 29.08 -9.37 0.31
CA GLU A 314 29.23 -8.15 -0.48
C GLU A 314 29.48 -8.51 -1.95
N LEU A 315 30.37 -9.49 -2.18
CA LEU A 315 30.66 -10.03 -3.51
C LEU A 315 29.44 -10.75 -4.13
N VAL A 316 28.63 -11.44 -3.32
CA VAL A 316 27.35 -12.05 -3.74
C VAL A 316 26.36 -10.98 -4.21
N GLY A 317 26.31 -9.83 -3.53
CA GLY A 317 25.46 -8.69 -3.89
C GLY A 317 25.84 -8.09 -5.25
N HIS A 318 27.11 -7.77 -5.45
CA HIS A 318 27.62 -7.16 -6.68
C HIS A 318 27.49 -8.07 -7.92
N LEU A 319 27.90 -9.33 -7.81
CA LEU A 319 27.72 -10.31 -8.90
C LEU A 319 26.25 -10.54 -9.22
N GLY A 320 25.41 -10.43 -8.19
CA GLY A 320 23.99 -10.45 -8.33
C GLY A 320 23.51 -9.32 -9.27
N LEU A 321 23.73 -8.07 -8.86
CA LEU A 321 23.29 -6.88 -9.59
C LEU A 321 23.67 -6.93 -11.08
N PHE A 322 24.92 -7.32 -11.38
CA PHE A 322 25.42 -7.49 -12.75
C PHE A 322 24.58 -8.43 -13.61
N VAL A 323 24.14 -9.57 -13.07
CA VAL A 323 23.32 -10.57 -13.79
C VAL A 323 21.89 -10.06 -14.05
N THR A 324 21.37 -9.21 -13.18
CA THR A 324 20.02 -8.62 -13.33
C THR A 324 19.97 -7.44 -14.28
N GLU A 325 21.02 -6.62 -14.31
CA GLU A 325 21.06 -5.41 -15.13
C GLU A 325 21.56 -5.65 -16.56
N THR A 326 22.24 -6.78 -16.82
CA THR A 326 22.61 -7.16 -18.18
C THR A 326 21.35 -7.52 -18.99
N PRO A 327 20.98 -6.77 -20.05
CA PRO A 327 19.79 -7.05 -20.83
C PRO A 327 19.83 -8.48 -21.41
N ARG A 328 18.70 -9.19 -21.41
CA ARG A 328 18.58 -10.55 -21.99
C ARG A 328 19.08 -10.68 -23.44
N SER A 329 19.17 -9.57 -24.17
CA SER A 329 19.68 -9.51 -25.54
C SER A 329 21.21 -9.62 -25.64
N ASP A 330 21.95 -9.46 -24.54
CA ASP A 330 23.41 -9.48 -24.57
C ASP A 330 23.99 -10.78 -24.01
N ARG A 331 23.64 -11.90 -24.66
CA ARG A 331 24.24 -13.22 -24.41
C ARG A 331 25.77 -13.20 -24.44
N ARG A 332 26.38 -12.23 -25.14
CA ARG A 332 27.84 -12.10 -25.24
C ARG A 332 28.46 -11.61 -23.95
N ALA A 333 27.83 -10.69 -23.22
CA ALA A 333 28.33 -10.22 -21.93
C ALA A 333 28.31 -11.34 -20.87
N ALA A 334 27.23 -12.11 -20.79
CA ALA A 334 27.15 -13.28 -19.90
C ALA A 334 28.19 -14.36 -20.28
N THR A 335 28.35 -14.67 -21.58
CA THR A 335 29.35 -15.63 -22.05
C THR A 335 30.78 -15.14 -21.83
N ALA A 336 31.04 -13.85 -22.00
CA ALA A 336 32.35 -13.25 -21.76
C ALA A 336 32.71 -13.24 -20.28
N LEU A 337 31.74 -12.99 -19.39
CA LEU A 337 31.92 -13.11 -17.95
C LEU A 337 32.21 -14.57 -17.57
N GLU A 338 31.43 -15.55 -18.03
CA GLU A 338 31.69 -16.98 -17.81
C GLU A 338 33.08 -17.41 -18.30
N ALA A 339 33.51 -16.91 -19.47
CA ALA A 339 34.83 -17.21 -20.03
C ALA A 339 35.98 -16.52 -19.29
N ALA A 340 35.79 -15.31 -18.76
CA ALA A 340 36.76 -14.62 -17.91
C ALA A 340 36.89 -15.33 -16.54
N LEU A 341 35.76 -15.71 -15.95
CA LEU A 341 35.70 -16.45 -14.68
C LEU A 341 36.42 -17.80 -14.74
N ALA A 342 36.31 -18.52 -15.86
CA ALA A 342 37.00 -19.80 -16.05
C ALA A 342 38.53 -19.68 -16.06
N LYS A 343 39.08 -18.48 -16.27
CA LYS A 343 40.52 -18.23 -16.31
C LYS A 343 41.10 -17.82 -14.95
N GLY A 344 40.25 -17.57 -13.94
CA GLY A 344 40.65 -17.25 -12.56
C GLY A 344 40.26 -15.84 -12.11
N PRO A 345 40.15 -15.62 -10.78
CA PRO A 345 39.58 -14.41 -10.18
C PRO A 345 40.41 -13.14 -10.39
N GLU A 346 41.70 -13.26 -10.69
CA GLU A 346 42.61 -12.12 -10.91
C GLU A 346 42.85 -11.79 -12.38
N THR A 347 41.98 -12.27 -13.27
CA THR A 347 42.16 -12.00 -14.69
C THR A 347 41.83 -10.54 -15.01
N PRO A 348 42.64 -9.84 -15.83
CA PRO A 348 42.38 -8.45 -16.22
C PRO A 348 40.98 -8.24 -16.79
N GLU A 349 40.42 -9.24 -17.46
CA GLU A 349 39.06 -9.22 -18.00
C GLU A 349 37.97 -9.24 -16.91
N LEU A 350 38.19 -9.98 -15.82
CA LEU A 350 37.26 -10.00 -14.69
C LEU A 350 37.34 -8.68 -13.90
N LEU A 351 38.56 -8.20 -13.66
CA LEU A 351 38.81 -6.90 -13.02
C LEU A 351 38.22 -5.75 -13.83
N TYR A 352 38.28 -5.82 -15.16
CA TYR A 352 37.65 -4.85 -16.06
C TYR A 352 36.11 -4.89 -16.02
N LEU A 353 35.52 -6.10 -15.93
CA LEU A 353 34.06 -6.25 -15.82
C LEU A 353 33.55 -5.79 -14.44
N LEU A 354 34.29 -6.06 -13.36
CA LEU A 354 33.98 -5.59 -12.01
C LEU A 354 34.10 -4.06 -11.91
N ALA A 355 35.19 -3.48 -12.42
CA ALA A 355 35.39 -2.01 -12.44
C ALA A 355 34.34 -1.27 -13.28
N ARG A 356 33.65 -1.96 -14.22
CA ARG A 356 32.56 -1.39 -15.02
C ARG A 356 31.19 -1.55 -14.35
N ALA A 357 31.07 -2.40 -13.34
CA ALA A 357 29.87 -2.56 -12.52
C ALA A 357 29.84 -1.60 -11.31
N GLU A 358 30.99 -1.00 -10.97
CA GLU A 358 31.14 0.02 -9.92
C GLU A 358 30.87 1.47 -10.39
N VAL A 359 30.53 1.67 -11.67
CA VAL A 359 30.19 2.98 -12.28
C VAL A 359 28.72 3.03 -12.65
#